data_AF-A0A2T3FWH1-F1
#
_entry.id   AF-A0A2T3FWH1-F1
#
_cell.length_a   1.000
_cell.length_b   1.000
_cell.length_c   1.000
_cell.angle_alpha   90.00
_cell.angle_beta   90.00
_cell.angle_gamma   90.00
#
_symmetry.space_group_name_H-M   'P 1'
#
loop_
_entity.id
_entity.type
_entity.pdbx_description
1 polymer ?
#
loop_
_entity_poly.entity_id
_entity_poly.type
_entity_poly.pdbx_seq_one_letter_code
_entity_poly.pdbx_strand_id
1 'polypeptide(L)'
;MQIKEVQEKLKISSYTLRYYEKMGLIQPYRDENSYRNYSEEDIHKIERIMFLRDINVPIEDIKDILNNKVTFQDVLESHIEKVNIEIESLQYIKNMCEDLKEKNIPLLDQVIEDNQIGDKKVKKRDLKKVFDYFKKDQTVVIGTRFDLNMYFRTFIYALITAPVLTFAAINYLQRFNILKKGTINHISIYLILMILVMLLSIVSISYMCSRQKYIELTDNKISILDAKKVSHIKLSYLILKKDLTTIMENYSWEDLKYVEIKLVIKYGGIGIGTSKTMYYYLPKYIFHFKNSSSKSFLEWNNPKAAYQILRNKNIEIVTSDEILDCFEQNELSVYDFFENIYHKNGKNR
;
A
#
# COMPACT_ATOMS: atom_id res chain seq x y z
N MET A 1 -21.07 -36.78 9.35
CA MET A 1 -19.66 -36.92 8.94
C MET A 1 -18.82 -35.88 9.64
N GLN A 2 -17.66 -36.26 10.16
CA GLN A 2 -16.69 -35.33 10.73
C GLN A 2 -15.97 -34.54 9.63
N ILE A 3 -15.40 -33.38 9.97
CA ILE A 3 -14.79 -32.47 8.98
C ILE A 3 -13.78 -33.18 8.06
N LYS A 4 -12.96 -34.09 8.59
CA LYS A 4 -11.95 -34.83 7.83
C LYS A 4 -12.57 -35.74 6.77
N GLU A 5 -13.66 -36.42 7.12
CA GLU A 5 -14.40 -37.29 6.19
C GLU A 5 -15.01 -36.47 5.04
N VAL A 6 -15.53 -35.28 5.35
CA VAL A 6 -16.08 -34.36 4.33
C VAL A 6 -14.98 -33.84 3.40
N GLN A 7 -13.81 -33.50 3.94
CA GLN A 7 -12.66 -33.10 3.14
C GLN A 7 -12.22 -34.20 2.18
N GLU A 8 -12.16 -35.46 2.64
CA GLU A 8 -11.79 -36.60 1.82
C GLU A 8 -12.85 -36.90 0.75
N LYS A 9 -14.15 -36.85 1.11
CA LYS A 9 -15.28 -37.10 0.20
C LYS A 9 -15.37 -36.04 -0.91
N LEU A 10 -15.33 -34.76 -0.54
CA LEU A 10 -15.59 -33.64 -1.46
C LEU A 10 -14.31 -33.00 -2.02
N LYS A 11 -13.12 -33.44 -1.57
CA LYS A 11 -11.82 -32.87 -1.97
C LYS A 11 -11.70 -31.36 -1.75
N ILE A 12 -12.31 -30.85 -0.68
CA ILE A 12 -12.23 -29.45 -0.27
C ILE A 12 -11.46 -29.31 1.04
N SER A 13 -10.91 -28.12 1.28
CA SER A 13 -10.19 -27.85 2.51
C SER A 13 -11.13 -27.66 3.70
N SER A 14 -10.67 -27.95 4.91
CA SER A 14 -11.39 -27.61 6.15
C SER A 14 -11.62 -26.09 6.28
N TYR A 15 -10.74 -25.27 5.68
CA TYR A 15 -10.93 -23.83 5.56
C TYR A 15 -12.18 -23.50 4.74
N THR A 16 -12.37 -24.12 3.58
CA THR A 16 -13.54 -23.93 2.71
C THR A 16 -14.84 -24.25 3.47
N LEU A 17 -14.85 -25.34 4.23
CA LEU A 17 -16.01 -25.71 5.07
C LEU A 17 -16.30 -24.68 6.16
N ARG A 18 -15.27 -24.19 6.86
CA ARG A 18 -15.40 -23.13 7.88
C ARG A 18 -15.82 -21.80 7.26
N TYR A 19 -15.36 -21.51 6.04
CA TYR A 19 -15.75 -20.33 5.28
C TYR A 19 -17.23 -20.37 4.93
N TYR A 20 -17.75 -21.49 4.43
CA TYR A 20 -19.18 -21.64 4.16
C TYR A 20 -20.04 -21.51 5.43
N GLU A 21 -19.58 -22.04 6.57
CA GLU A 21 -20.23 -21.83 7.86
C GLU A 21 -20.19 -20.34 8.29
N LYS A 22 -19.03 -19.67 8.20
CA LYS A 22 -18.86 -18.24 8.51
C LYS A 22 -19.78 -17.36 7.67
N MET A 23 -19.95 -17.69 6.39
CA MET A 23 -20.83 -16.98 5.46
C MET A 23 -22.33 -17.29 5.70
N GLY A 24 -22.63 -18.25 6.58
CA GLY A 24 -23.99 -18.69 6.92
C GLY A 24 -24.64 -19.52 5.82
N LEU A 25 -23.84 -20.16 4.96
CA LEU A 25 -24.34 -21.05 3.90
C LEU A 25 -24.71 -22.43 4.45
N ILE A 26 -23.94 -22.90 5.43
CA ILE A 26 -24.15 -24.18 6.14
C ILE A 26 -24.09 -23.96 7.65
N GLN A 27 -24.75 -24.83 8.42
CA GLN A 27 -24.74 -24.79 9.88
C GLN A 27 -24.64 -26.22 10.42
N PRO A 28 -23.45 -26.86 10.35
CA PRO A 28 -23.28 -28.19 10.90
C PRO A 28 -23.54 -28.19 12.40
N TYR A 29 -24.16 -29.26 12.91
CA TYR A 29 -24.35 -29.40 14.35
C TYR A 29 -23.02 -29.70 15.04
N ARG A 30 -22.97 -29.42 16.34
CA ARG A 30 -21.81 -29.76 17.18
C ARG A 30 -22.14 -30.97 18.04
N ASP A 31 -21.23 -31.93 18.07
CA ASP A 31 -21.35 -33.08 18.96
C ASP A 31 -21.03 -32.70 20.42
N GLU A 32 -21.12 -33.69 21.33
CA GLU A 32 -20.88 -33.52 22.76
C GLU A 32 -19.46 -32.99 23.07
N ASN A 33 -18.50 -33.25 22.18
CA ASN A 33 -17.12 -32.77 22.27
C ASN A 33 -16.89 -31.45 21.54
N SER A 34 -17.97 -30.76 21.14
CA SER A 34 -17.96 -29.50 20.38
C SER A 34 -17.32 -29.59 18.98
N TYR A 35 -17.13 -30.79 18.43
CA TYR A 35 -16.68 -30.99 17.06
C TYR A 35 -17.83 -30.84 16.07
N ARG A 36 -17.51 -30.36 14.87
CA ARG A 36 -18.49 -30.16 13.79
C ARG A 36 -18.83 -31.49 13.14
N ASN A 37 -20.11 -31.77 13.09
CA ASN A 37 -20.63 -32.94 12.42
C ASN A 37 -21.64 -32.51 11.35
N TYR A 38 -21.34 -32.88 10.10
CA TYR A 38 -22.09 -32.52 8.91
C TYR A 38 -23.13 -33.61 8.63
N SER A 39 -24.39 -33.22 8.52
CA SER A 39 -25.47 -34.11 8.07
C SER A 39 -25.37 -34.37 6.57
N GLU A 40 -26.04 -35.41 6.04
CA GLU A 40 -26.08 -35.60 4.58
C GLU A 40 -26.74 -34.41 3.85
N GLU A 41 -27.66 -33.70 4.50
CA GLU A 41 -28.25 -32.48 3.95
C GLU A 41 -27.22 -31.34 3.82
N ASP A 42 -26.33 -31.18 4.81
CA ASP A 42 -25.21 -30.24 4.72
C ASP A 42 -24.30 -30.58 3.53
N ILE A 43 -24.06 -31.86 3.29
CA ILE A 43 -23.21 -32.33 2.19
C ILE A 43 -23.82 -31.98 0.84
N HIS A 44 -25.11 -32.28 0.63
CA HIS A 44 -25.80 -31.89 -0.58
C HIS A 44 -25.83 -30.37 -0.78
N LYS A 45 -25.94 -29.60 0.31
CA LYS A 45 -25.85 -28.14 0.26
C LYS A 45 -24.46 -27.68 -0.16
N ILE A 46 -23.40 -28.29 0.37
CA ILE A 46 -22.00 -28.02 0.00
C ILE A 46 -21.75 -28.35 -1.48
N GLU A 47 -22.24 -29.49 -1.96
CA GLU A 47 -22.13 -29.89 -3.38
C GLU A 47 -22.78 -28.85 -4.31
N ARG A 48 -23.96 -28.34 -3.94
CA ARG A 48 -24.63 -27.25 -4.69
C ARG A 48 -23.82 -25.96 -4.67
N ILE A 49 -23.24 -25.59 -3.53
CA ILE A 49 -22.37 -24.42 -3.42
C ILE A 49 -21.14 -24.58 -4.32
N MET A 50 -20.50 -25.75 -4.29
CA MET A 50 -19.33 -26.05 -5.12
C MET A 50 -19.64 -25.92 -6.61
N PHE A 51 -20.75 -26.52 -7.07
CA PHE A 51 -21.18 -26.39 -8.46
C PHE A 51 -21.35 -24.93 -8.91
N LEU A 52 -21.99 -24.10 -8.08
CA LEU A 52 -22.17 -22.68 -8.38
C LEU A 52 -20.83 -21.90 -8.37
N ARG A 53 -19.89 -22.30 -7.51
CA ARG A 53 -18.55 -21.72 -7.47
C ARG A 53 -17.69 -22.12 -8.66
N ASP A 54 -17.87 -23.32 -9.20
CA ASP A 54 -17.15 -23.80 -10.39
C ASP A 54 -17.49 -22.97 -11.64
N ILE A 55 -18.70 -22.42 -11.70
CA ILE A 55 -19.12 -21.46 -12.73
C ILE A 55 -18.95 -20.00 -12.29
N ASN A 56 -18.09 -19.73 -11.30
CA ASN A 56 -17.75 -18.38 -10.81
C ASN A 56 -18.94 -17.53 -10.28
N VAL A 57 -20.04 -18.14 -9.84
CA VAL A 57 -21.11 -17.38 -9.16
C VAL A 57 -20.59 -16.85 -7.81
N PRO A 58 -20.79 -15.55 -7.49
CA PRO A 58 -20.40 -14.97 -6.21
C PRO A 58 -21.10 -15.64 -5.00
N ILE A 59 -20.44 -15.62 -3.85
CA ILE A 59 -20.96 -16.26 -2.62
C ILE A 59 -22.25 -15.58 -2.13
N GLU A 60 -22.36 -14.27 -2.36
CA GLU A 60 -23.54 -13.48 -2.04
C GLU A 60 -24.76 -13.96 -2.84
N ASP A 61 -24.60 -14.16 -4.14
CA ASP A 61 -25.66 -14.65 -5.02
C ASP A 61 -26.05 -16.09 -4.68
N ILE A 62 -25.07 -16.95 -4.36
CA ILE A 62 -25.31 -18.31 -3.87
C ILE A 62 -26.15 -18.29 -2.59
N LYS A 63 -25.85 -17.37 -1.67
CA LYS A 63 -26.61 -17.21 -0.43
C LYS A 63 -28.06 -16.83 -0.70
N ASP A 64 -28.30 -15.96 -1.68
CA ASP A 64 -29.66 -15.55 -2.03
C ASP A 64 -30.45 -16.66 -2.74
N ILE A 65 -29.80 -17.48 -3.57
CA ILE A 65 -30.38 -18.71 -4.13
C ILE A 65 -30.78 -19.68 -3.01
N LEU A 66 -29.85 -19.98 -2.09
CA LEU A 66 -30.08 -20.94 -1.00
C LEU A 66 -31.15 -20.48 0.00
N ASN A 67 -31.38 -19.17 0.09
CA ASN A 67 -32.44 -18.58 0.92
C ASN A 67 -33.74 -18.31 0.16
N ASN A 68 -33.86 -18.81 -1.09
CA ASN A 68 -35.03 -18.62 -1.96
C ASN A 68 -35.43 -17.14 -2.18
N LYS A 69 -34.47 -16.21 -2.09
CA LYS A 69 -34.72 -14.79 -2.38
C LYS A 69 -34.74 -14.51 -3.88
N VAL A 70 -33.96 -15.27 -4.62
CA VAL A 70 -33.84 -15.23 -6.09
C VAL A 70 -33.86 -16.66 -6.60
N THR A 71 -34.36 -16.86 -7.82
CA THR A 71 -34.31 -18.19 -8.41
C THR A 71 -32.93 -18.46 -8.99
N PHE A 72 -32.58 -19.74 -9.14
CA PHE A 72 -31.34 -20.14 -9.81
C PHE A 72 -31.29 -19.60 -11.25
N GLN A 73 -32.43 -19.56 -11.93
CA GLN A 73 -32.53 -19.05 -13.30
C GLN A 73 -32.22 -17.55 -13.38
N ASP A 74 -32.75 -16.74 -12.47
CA ASP A 74 -32.50 -15.29 -12.44
C ASP A 74 -31.00 -14.97 -12.25
N VAL A 75 -30.33 -15.71 -11.36
CA VAL A 75 -28.89 -15.54 -11.13
C VAL A 75 -28.08 -15.97 -12.35
N LEU A 76 -28.46 -17.06 -13.02
CA LEU A 76 -27.80 -17.49 -14.25
C LEU A 76 -27.94 -16.46 -15.35
N GLU A 77 -29.12 -15.88 -15.55
CA GLU A 77 -29.34 -14.85 -16.56
C GLU A 77 -28.48 -13.60 -16.29
N SER A 78 -28.48 -13.11 -15.04
CA SER A 78 -27.61 -11.99 -14.65
C SER A 78 -26.12 -12.33 -14.79
N HIS A 79 -25.73 -13.56 -14.47
CA HIS A 79 -24.34 -14.00 -14.59
C HIS A 79 -23.90 -14.10 -16.05
N ILE A 80 -24.75 -14.63 -16.94
CA ILE A 80 -24.52 -14.67 -18.39
C ILE A 80 -24.31 -13.27 -18.93
N GLU A 81 -25.12 -12.29 -18.52
CA GLU A 81 -24.98 -10.90 -18.94
C GLU A 81 -23.63 -10.31 -18.50
N LYS A 82 -23.23 -10.52 -17.24
CA LYS A 82 -21.93 -10.08 -16.72
C LYS A 82 -20.76 -10.72 -17.48
N VAL A 83 -20.83 -12.03 -17.74
CA VAL A 83 -19.81 -12.77 -18.50
C VAL A 83 -19.72 -12.25 -19.93
N ASN A 84 -20.85 -11.96 -20.59
CA ASN A 84 -20.84 -11.40 -21.94
C ASN A 84 -20.16 -10.03 -21.98
N ILE A 85 -20.44 -9.14 -21.02
CA ILE A 85 -19.77 -7.84 -20.91
C ILE A 85 -18.25 -8.01 -20.72
N GLU A 86 -17.83 -8.97 -19.90
CA GLU A 86 -16.41 -9.26 -19.68
C GLU A 86 -15.74 -9.83 -20.95
N ILE A 87 -16.42 -10.71 -21.67
CA ILE A 87 -15.98 -11.23 -22.98
C ILE A 87 -15.78 -10.08 -23.97
N GLU A 88 -16.75 -9.16 -24.09
CA GLU A 88 -16.64 -8.00 -24.99
C GLU A 88 -15.44 -7.12 -24.64
N SER A 89 -15.23 -6.84 -23.35
CA SER A 89 -14.07 -6.08 -22.87
C SER A 89 -12.75 -6.79 -23.18
N LEU A 90 -12.67 -8.10 -22.93
CA LEU A 90 -11.47 -8.89 -23.22
C LEU A 90 -11.19 -9.00 -24.72
N GLN A 91 -12.23 -9.12 -25.55
CA GLN A 91 -12.12 -9.10 -27.01
C GLN A 91 -11.61 -7.74 -27.51
N TYR A 92 -12.13 -6.63 -26.97
CA TYR A 92 -11.63 -5.30 -27.28
C TYR A 92 -10.14 -5.15 -26.96
N ILE A 93 -9.72 -5.59 -25.76
CA ILE A 93 -8.31 -5.56 -25.33
C ILE A 93 -7.46 -6.44 -26.26
N LYS A 94 -7.92 -7.65 -26.57
CA LYS A 94 -7.22 -8.56 -27.48
C LYS A 94 -7.01 -7.93 -28.84
N ASN A 95 -8.06 -7.40 -29.46
CA ASN A 95 -8.00 -6.76 -30.78
C ASN A 95 -7.06 -5.55 -30.76
N MET A 96 -7.07 -4.75 -29.68
CA MET A 96 -6.11 -3.64 -29.50
C MET A 96 -4.66 -4.15 -29.45
N CYS A 97 -4.39 -5.24 -28.72
CA CYS A 97 -3.07 -5.85 -28.68
C CYS A 97 -2.65 -6.41 -30.05
N GLU A 98 -3.57 -7.00 -30.81
CA GLU A 98 -3.34 -7.48 -32.17
C GLU A 98 -3.02 -6.31 -33.13
N ASP A 99 -3.79 -5.24 -33.09
CA ASP A 99 -3.55 -4.00 -33.85
C ASP A 99 -2.16 -3.40 -33.55
N LEU A 100 -1.77 -3.37 -32.28
CA LEU A 100 -0.46 -2.85 -31.86
C LEU A 100 0.69 -3.75 -32.32
N LYS A 101 0.49 -5.07 -32.28
CA LYS A 101 1.45 -6.06 -32.77
C LYS A 101 1.63 -5.98 -34.29
N GLU A 102 0.54 -5.88 -35.06
CA GLU A 102 0.59 -5.80 -36.52
C GLU A 102 1.23 -4.52 -37.04
N LYS A 103 1.02 -3.40 -36.33
CA LYS A 103 1.61 -2.11 -36.69
C LYS A 103 3.13 -2.02 -36.45
N ASN A 104 3.74 -3.09 -35.90
CA ASN A 104 5.18 -3.23 -35.66
C ASN A 104 5.84 -1.94 -35.16
N ILE A 105 5.18 -1.30 -34.17
CA ILE A 105 5.57 0.02 -33.67
C ILE A 105 6.97 -0.12 -33.05
N PRO A 106 8.00 0.56 -33.59
CA PRO A 106 9.35 0.44 -33.08
C PRO A 106 9.42 1.14 -31.72
N LEU A 107 9.36 0.33 -30.66
CA LEU A 107 9.49 0.72 -29.26
C LEU A 107 8.44 1.74 -28.75
N LEU A 108 8.06 1.50 -27.50
CA LEU A 108 7.31 2.41 -26.64
C LEU A 108 7.93 3.83 -26.56
N ASP A 109 9.19 3.97 -26.97
CA ASP A 109 9.99 5.19 -26.95
C ASP A 109 9.73 6.15 -28.13
N GLN A 110 9.45 5.65 -29.35
CA GLN A 110 9.16 6.55 -30.50
C GLN A 110 7.79 7.23 -30.39
N VAL A 111 6.83 6.60 -29.72
CA VAL A 111 5.50 7.19 -29.46
C VAL A 111 5.58 8.35 -28.46
N ILE A 112 6.65 8.40 -27.65
CA ILE A 112 6.87 9.46 -26.66
C ILE A 112 7.55 10.69 -27.29
N GLU A 113 8.37 10.53 -28.33
CA GLU A 113 9.18 11.63 -28.86
C GLU A 113 8.64 12.31 -30.13
N ASP A 114 7.88 11.64 -31.01
CA ASP A 114 7.33 12.31 -32.20
C ASP A 114 5.82 12.10 -32.39
N ASN A 115 5.09 13.23 -32.39
CA ASN A 115 3.64 13.31 -32.56
C ASN A 115 3.20 13.01 -34.01
N GLN A 116 3.43 11.81 -34.54
CA GLN A 116 2.74 11.31 -35.74
C GLN A 116 2.52 9.79 -35.66
N ILE A 117 1.25 9.38 -35.58
CA ILE A 117 0.82 8.01 -35.89
C ILE A 117 0.03 8.10 -37.21
N GLY A 118 0.73 7.94 -38.34
CA GLY A 118 0.15 8.06 -39.67
C GLY A 118 -0.54 9.41 -39.98
N ASP A 119 -1.41 9.42 -41.00
CA ASP A 119 -2.06 10.64 -41.56
C ASP A 119 -3.13 11.30 -40.66
N LYS A 120 -3.31 10.87 -39.41
CA LYS A 120 -4.32 11.46 -38.51
C LYS A 120 -3.72 11.95 -37.21
N LYS A 121 -3.82 13.27 -36.99
CA LYS A 121 -3.54 13.93 -35.71
C LYS A 121 -4.48 13.43 -34.61
N VAL A 122 -3.98 12.51 -33.78
CA VAL A 122 -4.66 12.09 -32.54
C VAL A 122 -4.50 13.19 -31.49
N LYS A 123 -5.58 13.53 -30.77
CA LYS A 123 -5.56 14.55 -29.72
C LYS A 123 -4.74 14.04 -28.52
N LYS A 124 -3.74 14.83 -28.10
CA LYS A 124 -2.79 14.56 -26.99
C LYS A 124 -3.43 14.12 -25.66
N ARG A 125 -4.71 14.44 -25.45
CA ARG A 125 -5.50 14.10 -24.26
C ARG A 125 -5.86 12.62 -24.19
N ASP A 126 -6.06 11.97 -25.34
CA ASP A 126 -6.55 10.58 -25.41
C ASP A 126 -5.40 9.59 -25.22
N LEU A 127 -4.22 9.90 -25.76
CA LEU A 127 -2.98 9.15 -25.51
C LEU A 127 -2.55 9.21 -24.04
N LYS A 128 -2.74 10.36 -23.37
CA LYS A 128 -2.39 10.50 -21.94
C LYS A 128 -3.18 9.54 -21.04
N LYS A 129 -4.46 9.30 -21.33
CA LYS A 129 -5.28 8.32 -20.59
C LYS A 129 -4.80 6.88 -20.80
N VAL A 130 -4.37 6.55 -22.02
CA VAL A 130 -3.84 5.22 -22.36
C VAL A 130 -2.48 5.00 -21.68
N PHE A 131 -1.59 6.00 -21.72
CA PHE A 131 -0.33 5.95 -20.98
C PHE A 131 -0.55 5.90 -19.46
N ASP A 132 -1.50 6.65 -18.89
CA ASP A 132 -1.82 6.58 -17.46
C ASP A 132 -2.40 5.20 -17.06
N TYR A 133 -2.95 4.43 -18.01
CA TYR A 133 -3.45 3.05 -17.80
C TYR A 133 -2.33 1.99 -17.81
N PHE A 134 -1.32 2.16 -18.66
CA PHE A 134 -0.15 1.25 -18.74
C PHE A 134 0.98 1.62 -17.75
N LYS A 135 1.06 2.89 -17.33
CA LYS A 135 2.23 3.45 -16.63
C LYS A 135 2.05 3.54 -15.12
N LYS A 136 1.63 2.43 -14.52
CA LYS A 136 1.87 2.24 -13.09
C LYS A 136 2.60 0.92 -12.91
N ASP A 137 3.91 0.94 -13.16
CA ASP A 137 4.82 0.11 -12.36
C ASP A 137 4.33 0.28 -10.92
N GLN A 138 3.84 -0.78 -10.29
CA GLN A 138 3.43 -0.70 -8.89
C GLN A 138 4.69 -0.51 -8.06
N THR A 139 5.19 0.72 -8.00
CA THR A 139 6.32 1.09 -7.18
C THR A 139 5.81 1.16 -5.76
N VAL A 140 5.99 0.08 -5.01
CA VAL A 140 5.67 0.07 -3.59
C VAL A 140 6.91 0.51 -2.83
N VAL A 141 6.75 1.59 -2.08
CA VAL A 141 7.80 2.14 -1.23
C VAL A 141 7.50 1.76 0.21
N ILE A 142 8.46 1.10 0.86
CA ILE A 142 8.40 0.77 2.29
C ILE A 142 9.44 1.57 3.05
N GLY A 143 9.04 2.18 4.16
CA GLY A 143 9.91 2.94 5.04
C GLY A 143 9.74 4.46 4.94
N THR A 144 10.74 5.20 5.40
CA THR A 144 10.69 6.68 5.47
C THR A 144 11.28 7.29 4.22
N ARG A 145 10.40 7.74 3.31
CA ARG A 145 10.77 8.49 2.10
C ARG A 145 10.41 9.97 2.27
N PHE A 146 11.33 10.85 1.90
CA PHE A 146 11.04 12.28 1.79
C PHE A 146 11.06 12.65 0.32
N ASP A 147 9.99 13.26 -0.16
CA ASP A 147 9.87 13.70 -1.55
C ASP A 147 10.11 15.21 -1.69
N LEU A 148 10.26 15.65 -2.94
CA LEU A 148 10.44 17.06 -3.27
C LEU A 148 9.25 17.92 -2.82
N ASN A 149 8.04 17.34 -2.82
CA ASN A 149 6.83 18.07 -2.41
C ASN A 149 6.85 18.38 -0.90
N MET A 150 7.34 17.47 -0.07
CA MET A 150 7.56 17.72 1.36
C MET A 150 8.59 18.84 1.59
N TYR A 151 9.66 18.90 0.78
CA TYR A 151 10.60 20.03 0.78
C TYR A 151 9.88 21.35 0.52
N PHE A 152 9.12 21.43 -0.58
CA PHE A 152 8.40 22.65 -0.94
C PHE A 152 7.35 23.06 0.11
N ARG A 153 6.58 22.10 0.65
CA ARG A 153 5.61 22.37 1.71
C ARG A 153 6.29 22.95 2.94
N THR A 154 7.39 22.35 3.39
CA THR A 154 8.13 22.82 4.57
C THR A 154 8.74 24.20 4.33
N PHE A 155 9.24 24.45 3.11
CA PHE A 155 9.75 25.76 2.72
C PHE A 155 8.65 26.83 2.71
N ILE A 156 7.45 26.53 2.20
CA ILE A 156 6.30 27.44 2.24
C ILE A 156 5.89 27.73 3.69
N TYR A 157 5.84 26.70 4.55
CA TYR A 157 5.56 26.91 5.98
C TYR A 157 6.61 27.79 6.65
N ALA A 158 7.89 27.60 6.32
CA ALA A 158 8.96 28.47 6.81
C ALA A 158 8.77 29.92 6.34
N LEU A 159 8.38 30.14 5.08
CA LEU A 159 8.14 31.48 4.52
C LEU A 159 7.00 32.22 5.24
N ILE A 160 5.94 31.49 5.64
CA ILE A 160 4.79 32.06 6.35
C ILE A 160 5.09 32.27 7.84
N THR A 161 5.79 31.34 8.47
CA THR A 161 6.08 31.38 9.91
C THR A 161 7.23 32.32 10.27
N ALA A 162 8.19 32.55 9.37
CA ALA A 162 9.34 33.42 9.62
C ALA A 162 8.96 34.88 9.93
N PRO A 163 8.04 35.54 9.19
CA PRO A 163 7.53 36.87 9.56
C PRO A 163 6.91 36.92 10.95
N VAL A 164 6.09 35.93 11.29
CA VAL A 164 5.36 35.86 12.57
C VAL A 164 6.33 35.67 13.74
N LEU A 165 7.26 34.73 13.62
CA LEU A 165 8.30 34.48 14.62
C LEU A 165 9.22 35.69 14.79
N THR A 166 9.62 36.32 13.68
CA THR A 166 10.45 37.53 13.71
C THR A 166 9.73 38.68 14.41
N PHE A 167 8.44 38.90 14.10
CA PHE A 167 7.62 39.92 14.75
C PHE A 167 7.47 39.66 16.26
N ALA A 168 7.19 38.41 16.65
CA ALA A 168 7.11 38.01 18.06
C ALA A 168 8.44 38.22 18.79
N ALA A 169 9.57 37.85 18.18
CA ALA A 169 10.90 38.03 18.75
C ALA A 169 11.25 39.51 18.94
N ILE A 170 10.95 40.37 17.97
CA ILE A 170 11.20 41.81 18.10
C ILE A 170 10.35 42.42 19.21
N ASN A 171 9.05 42.09 19.29
CA ASN A 171 8.19 42.57 20.37
C ASN A 171 8.69 42.11 21.75
N TYR A 172 9.16 40.86 21.85
CA TYR A 172 9.76 40.33 23.06
C TYR A 172 11.02 41.12 23.45
N LEU A 173 11.95 41.35 22.51
CA LEU A 173 13.17 42.12 22.76
C LEU A 173 12.90 43.59 23.13
N GLN A 174 11.87 44.22 22.55
CA GLN A 174 11.43 45.57 22.93
C GLN A 174 10.86 45.61 24.35
N ARG A 175 10.12 44.58 24.78
CA ARG A 175 9.57 44.49 26.14
C ARG A 175 10.65 44.52 27.22
N PHE A 176 11.83 43.98 26.93
CA PHE A 176 12.98 43.98 27.84
C PHE A 176 13.93 45.17 27.64
N ASN A 177 13.52 46.20 26.88
CA ASN A 177 14.33 47.39 26.56
C ASN A 177 15.68 47.10 25.88
N ILE A 178 15.85 45.91 25.28
CA ILE A 178 17.06 45.53 24.53
C ILE A 178 17.10 46.28 23.19
N LEU A 179 15.93 46.51 22.58
CA LEU A 179 15.78 47.25 21.32
C LEU A 179 14.95 48.53 21.54
N LYS A 180 15.52 49.71 21.26
CA LYS A 180 14.81 51.01 21.34
C LYS A 180 13.87 51.20 20.15
N LYS A 181 12.60 51.55 20.39
CA LYS A 181 11.56 51.74 19.36
C LYS A 181 11.90 52.90 18.40
N GLY A 182 11.80 52.68 17.07
CA GLY A 182 11.80 53.76 16.06
C GLY A 182 13.11 54.04 15.29
N THR A 183 14.16 53.23 15.40
CA THR A 183 15.40 53.38 14.61
C THR A 183 15.34 52.66 13.24
N ILE A 184 16.00 53.20 12.21
CA ILE A 184 16.11 52.58 10.86
C ILE A 184 16.65 51.14 10.93
N ASN A 185 17.42 50.82 11.98
CA ASN A 185 17.96 49.48 12.25
C ASN A 185 16.89 48.39 12.47
N HIS A 186 15.63 48.73 12.73
CA HIS A 186 14.59 47.69 12.91
C HIS A 186 14.28 46.91 11.64
N ILE A 187 14.33 47.57 10.47
CA ILE A 187 14.06 46.91 9.19
C ILE A 187 15.20 45.94 8.83
N SER A 188 16.45 46.36 9.04
CA SER A 188 17.60 45.49 8.80
C SER A 188 17.66 44.32 9.78
N ILE A 189 17.36 44.54 11.07
CA ILE A 189 17.24 43.47 12.07
C ILE A 189 16.12 42.49 11.70
N TYR A 190 14.97 42.98 11.25
CA TYR A 190 13.86 42.14 10.79
C TYR A 190 14.27 41.26 9.61
N LEU A 191 14.94 41.84 8.60
CA LEU A 191 15.42 41.08 7.43
C LEU A 191 16.45 40.02 7.83
N ILE A 192 17.40 40.35 8.71
CA ILE A 192 18.40 39.41 9.22
C ILE A 192 17.74 38.25 9.97
N LEU A 193 16.78 38.54 10.85
CA LEU A 193 16.05 37.51 11.60
C LEU A 193 15.21 36.62 10.69
N MET A 194 14.54 37.17 9.67
CA MET A 194 13.82 36.36 8.69
C MET A 194 14.76 35.42 7.94
N ILE A 195 15.90 35.94 7.45
CA ILE A 195 16.92 35.12 6.77
C ILE A 195 17.43 34.02 7.69
N LEU A 196 17.67 34.32 8.97
CA LEU A 196 18.11 33.35 9.96
C LEU A 196 17.08 32.23 10.17
N VAL A 197 15.79 32.57 10.32
CA VAL A 197 14.72 31.56 10.46
C VAL A 197 14.61 30.71 9.20
N MET A 198 14.73 31.32 8.02
CA MET A 198 14.76 30.56 6.75
C MET A 198 15.96 29.60 6.68
N LEU A 199 17.17 30.03 7.07
CA LEU A 199 18.34 29.16 7.11
C LEU A 199 18.18 28.00 8.09
N LEU A 200 17.65 28.26 9.29
CA LEU A 200 17.35 27.21 10.28
C LEU A 200 16.35 26.19 9.74
N SER A 201 15.34 26.64 8.99
CA SER A 201 14.38 25.74 8.35
C SER A 201 15.05 24.83 7.30
N ILE A 202 15.97 25.37 6.50
CA ILE A 202 16.73 24.60 5.50
C ILE A 202 17.59 23.53 6.17
N VAL A 203 18.27 23.87 7.27
CA VAL A 203 19.06 22.92 8.06
C VAL A 203 18.15 21.82 8.64
N SER A 204 16.98 22.20 9.18
CA SER A 204 16.01 21.23 9.70
C SER A 204 15.49 20.28 8.62
N ILE A 205 15.21 20.78 7.41
CA ILE A 205 14.77 19.93 6.29
C ILE A 205 15.91 18.99 5.85
N SER A 206 17.14 19.50 5.76
CA SER A 206 18.31 18.68 5.43
C SER A 206 18.53 17.57 6.46
N TYR A 207 18.38 17.89 7.75
CA TYR A 207 18.41 16.92 8.84
C TYR A 207 17.30 15.86 8.71
N MET A 208 16.07 16.27 8.43
CA MET A 208 14.95 15.34 8.21
C MET A 208 15.24 14.37 7.05
N CYS A 209 15.85 14.87 5.97
CA CYS A 209 16.19 14.06 4.83
C CYS A 209 17.24 13.01 5.13
N SER A 210 18.16 13.27 6.06
CA SER A 210 19.14 12.29 6.51
C SER A 210 18.54 11.06 7.21
N ARG A 211 17.27 11.16 7.63
CA ARG A 211 16.53 10.05 8.25
C ARG A 211 15.81 9.18 7.22
N GLN A 212 16.02 9.41 5.93
CA GLN A 212 15.45 8.59 4.87
C GLN A 212 16.05 7.20 4.90
N LYS A 213 15.17 6.21 5.03
CA LYS A 213 15.53 4.82 4.91
C LYS A 213 14.33 4.07 4.35
N TYR A 214 14.41 3.72 3.08
CA TYR A 214 13.30 3.09 2.38
C TYR A 214 13.80 2.09 1.33
N ILE A 215 12.88 1.23 0.93
CA ILE A 215 13.03 0.26 -0.15
C ILE A 215 11.92 0.51 -1.17
N GLU A 216 12.27 0.52 -2.45
CA GLU A 216 11.36 0.58 -3.58
C GLU A 216 11.33 -0.78 -4.24
N LEU A 217 10.14 -1.37 -4.27
CA LEU A 217 9.86 -2.60 -4.99
C LEU A 217 9.21 -2.19 -6.31
N THR A 218 9.87 -2.49 -7.42
CA THR A 218 9.30 -2.35 -8.76
C THR A 218 9.21 -3.72 -9.42
N ASP A 219 8.53 -3.79 -10.56
CA ASP A 219 8.38 -5.07 -11.27
C ASP A 219 9.72 -5.67 -11.69
N ASN A 220 10.73 -4.85 -11.95
CA ASN A 220 12.00 -5.33 -12.51
C ASN A 220 13.14 -5.41 -11.48
N LYS A 221 13.05 -4.65 -10.38
CA LYS A 221 14.17 -4.57 -9.41
C LYS A 221 13.71 -4.17 -8.02
N ILE A 222 14.63 -4.37 -7.08
CA ILE A 222 14.53 -3.88 -5.72
C ILE A 222 15.59 -2.78 -5.55
N SER A 223 15.19 -1.60 -5.10
CA SER A 223 16.10 -0.48 -4.88
C SER A 223 16.03 -0.01 -3.43
N ILE A 224 17.16 0.03 -2.73
CA ILE A 224 17.24 0.40 -1.32
C ILE A 224 18.02 1.70 -1.15
N LEU A 225 17.47 2.62 -0.38
CA LEU A 225 18.16 3.84 0.04
C LEU A 225 18.35 3.83 1.56
N ASP A 226 19.59 3.99 2.01
CA ASP A 226 19.93 4.24 3.42
C ASP A 226 20.75 5.54 3.52
N ALA A 227 20.07 6.64 3.87
CA ALA A 227 20.66 7.97 3.87
C ALA A 227 21.79 8.14 4.90
N LYS A 228 21.92 7.24 5.90
CA LYS A 228 22.99 7.32 6.90
C LYS A 228 24.39 7.22 6.31
N LYS A 229 24.52 6.67 5.09
CA LYS A 229 25.80 6.51 4.38
C LYS A 229 26.21 7.74 3.57
N VAL A 230 25.38 8.77 3.48
CA VAL A 230 25.58 9.94 2.61
C VAL A 230 25.54 11.22 3.44
N SER A 231 26.38 12.20 3.11
CA SER A 231 26.36 13.50 3.79
C SER A 231 25.05 14.24 3.54
N HIS A 232 24.57 14.99 4.55
CA HIS A 232 23.27 15.67 4.50
C HIS A 232 23.16 16.64 3.31
N ILE A 233 24.23 17.38 3.02
CA ILE A 233 24.29 18.34 1.92
C ILE A 233 24.19 17.62 0.56
N LYS A 234 24.94 16.53 0.37
CA LYS A 234 24.90 15.74 -0.87
C LYS A 234 23.52 15.15 -1.09
N LEU A 235 22.89 14.63 -0.03
CA LEU A 235 21.54 14.09 -0.10
C LEU A 235 20.50 15.16 -0.46
N SER A 236 20.53 16.32 0.20
CA SER A 236 19.63 17.45 -0.12
C SER A 236 19.80 17.91 -1.57
N TYR A 237 21.03 17.98 -2.07
CA TYR A 237 21.31 18.31 -3.47
C TYR A 237 20.71 17.28 -4.44
N LEU A 238 20.89 15.98 -4.19
CA LEU A 238 20.36 14.92 -5.04
C LEU A 238 18.82 14.90 -5.07
N ILE A 239 18.16 15.21 -3.95
CA ILE A 239 16.70 15.34 -3.89
C ILE A 239 16.22 16.49 -4.77
N LEU A 240 16.87 17.66 -4.67
CA LEU A 240 16.54 18.82 -5.50
C LEU A 240 16.73 18.54 -6.99
N LYS A 241 17.76 17.76 -7.35
CA LYS A 241 18.02 17.31 -8.72
C LYS A 241 17.12 16.16 -9.19
N LYS A 242 16.29 15.58 -8.30
CA LYS A 242 15.49 14.36 -8.53
C LYS A 242 16.34 13.14 -8.95
N ASP A 243 17.57 13.05 -8.47
CA ASP A 243 18.59 12.10 -8.94
C ASP A 243 19.07 11.18 -7.80
N LEU A 244 18.12 10.58 -7.07
CA LEU A 244 18.42 9.70 -5.93
C LEU A 244 18.92 8.32 -6.35
N THR A 245 18.68 7.90 -7.60
CA THR A 245 19.06 6.59 -8.13
C THR A 245 20.56 6.33 -8.04
N THR A 246 21.38 7.39 -8.09
CA THR A 246 22.85 7.33 -7.97
C THR A 246 23.36 6.82 -6.62
N ILE A 247 22.56 6.92 -5.57
CA ILE A 247 22.93 6.52 -4.20
C ILE A 247 22.12 5.31 -3.70
N MET A 248 21.28 4.73 -4.54
CA MET A 248 20.48 3.55 -4.21
C MET A 248 21.26 2.27 -4.47
N GLU A 249 21.21 1.34 -3.51
CA GLU A 249 21.66 -0.04 -3.68
C GLU A 249 20.58 -0.79 -4.49
N ASN A 250 20.91 -1.25 -5.70
CA ASN A 250 19.97 -1.98 -6.56
C ASN A 250 20.24 -3.49 -6.49
N TYR A 251 19.17 -4.27 -6.43
CA TYR A 251 19.19 -5.73 -6.37
C TYR A 251 18.22 -6.31 -7.39
N SER A 252 18.56 -7.48 -7.93
CA SER A 252 17.61 -8.30 -8.68
C SER A 252 16.67 -9.01 -7.71
N TRP A 253 15.48 -9.37 -8.18
CA TRP A 253 14.58 -10.25 -7.43
C TRP A 253 15.23 -11.61 -7.12
N GLU A 254 16.14 -12.08 -7.97
CA GLU A 254 16.90 -13.31 -7.77
C GLU A 254 17.89 -13.25 -6.60
N ASP A 255 18.29 -12.05 -6.17
CA ASP A 255 19.21 -11.87 -5.03
C ASP A 255 18.52 -12.05 -3.69
N LEU A 256 17.19 -11.97 -3.67
CA LEU A 256 16.36 -12.08 -2.49
C LEU A 256 16.10 -13.57 -2.17
N LYS A 257 16.40 -13.98 -0.94
CA LYS A 257 16.19 -15.37 -0.50
C LYS A 257 14.77 -15.57 0.03
N TYR A 258 14.40 -14.76 1.01
CA TYR A 258 13.06 -14.74 1.60
C TYR A 258 12.83 -13.39 2.30
N VAL A 259 11.57 -13.12 2.65
CA VAL A 259 11.18 -11.94 3.44
C VAL A 259 10.49 -12.37 4.71
N GLU A 260 10.98 -11.90 5.84
CA GLU A 260 10.31 -12.07 7.13
C GLU A 260 9.42 -10.87 7.42
N ILE A 261 8.17 -11.11 7.81
CA ILE A 261 7.23 -10.05 8.21
C ILE A 261 6.88 -10.24 9.68
N LYS A 262 7.20 -9.22 10.49
CA LYS A 262 6.92 -9.18 11.93
C LYS A 262 5.97 -8.04 12.27
N LEU A 263 5.09 -8.24 13.24
CA LEU A 263 4.26 -7.16 13.77
C LEU A 263 5.03 -6.39 14.84
N VAL A 264 5.08 -5.06 14.74
CA VAL A 264 5.64 -4.20 15.77
C VAL A 264 4.55 -3.30 16.31
N ILE A 265 4.31 -3.37 17.62
CA ILE A 265 3.37 -2.51 18.32
C ILE A 265 4.13 -1.27 18.79
N LYS A 266 3.67 -0.08 18.41
CA LYS A 266 4.20 1.20 18.90
C LYS A 266 3.13 1.98 19.62
N TYR A 267 3.54 2.72 20.66
CA TYR A 267 2.65 3.63 21.38
C TYR A 267 3.05 5.08 21.06
N GLY A 268 2.09 5.91 20.66
CA GLY A 268 2.38 7.29 20.26
C GLY A 268 1.15 8.18 20.20
N GLY A 269 1.37 9.49 20.06
CA GLY A 269 0.31 10.49 19.95
C GLY A 269 -0.21 10.67 18.52
N ILE A 270 -1.50 10.99 18.39
CA ILE A 270 -2.14 11.27 17.10
C ILE A 270 -1.84 12.72 16.69
N GLY A 271 -0.68 12.95 16.09
CA GLY A 271 -0.31 14.27 15.53
C GLY A 271 0.03 15.35 16.57
N ILE A 272 0.31 16.55 16.07
CA ILE A 272 0.73 17.68 16.90
C ILE A 272 -0.50 18.24 17.65
N GLY A 273 -0.48 18.18 18.98
CA GLY A 273 -1.47 18.86 19.84
C GLY A 273 -2.65 18.01 20.32
N THR A 274 -2.71 16.71 20.06
CA THR A 274 -3.71 15.82 20.68
C THR A 274 -3.12 15.14 21.92
N SER A 275 -3.89 15.11 23.01
CA SER A 275 -3.55 14.33 24.22
C SER A 275 -3.91 12.84 24.09
N LYS A 276 -4.47 12.43 22.94
CA LYS A 276 -4.87 11.06 22.68
C LYS A 276 -3.68 10.26 22.15
N THR A 277 -3.29 9.26 22.93
CA THR A 277 -2.31 8.25 22.56
C THR A 277 -3.02 6.99 22.09
N MET A 278 -2.45 6.32 21.10
CA MET A 278 -2.98 5.08 20.55
C MET A 278 -1.83 4.09 20.28
N TYR A 279 -2.17 2.81 20.27
CA TYR A 279 -1.28 1.78 19.76
C TYR A 279 -1.30 1.80 18.23
N TYR A 280 -0.16 1.53 17.61
CA TYR A 280 0.01 1.39 16.17
C TYR A 280 0.54 -0.01 15.89
N TYR A 281 -0.18 -0.75 15.05
CA TYR A 281 0.21 -2.09 14.60
C TYR A 281 0.91 -1.98 13.26
N LEU A 282 2.24 -2.06 13.28
CA LEU A 282 3.08 -1.75 12.13
C LEU A 282 3.84 -2.98 11.67
N PRO A 283 3.57 -3.47 10.46
CA PRO A 283 4.36 -4.51 9.85
C PRO A 283 5.80 -4.04 9.61
N LYS A 284 6.74 -4.84 10.09
CA LYS A 284 8.17 -4.71 9.85
C LYS A 284 8.59 -5.79 8.86
N TYR A 285 8.99 -5.34 7.68
CA TYR A 285 9.56 -6.19 6.64
C TYR A 285 11.05 -6.34 6.85
N ILE A 286 11.55 -7.56 6.77
CA ILE A 286 12.97 -7.90 6.87
C ILE A 286 13.34 -8.71 5.63
N PHE A 287 14.09 -8.08 4.74
CA PHE A 287 14.54 -8.67 3.48
C PHE A 287 15.87 -9.37 3.71
N HIS A 288 15.91 -10.68 3.48
CA HIS A 288 17.10 -11.50 3.61
C HIS A 288 17.68 -11.81 2.23
N PHE A 289 18.85 -11.22 1.94
CA PHE A 289 19.54 -11.41 0.67
C PHE A 289 20.50 -12.60 0.74
N LYS A 290 20.77 -13.23 -0.41
CA LYS A 290 21.66 -14.41 -0.51
C LYS A 290 23.08 -14.14 0.01
N ASN A 291 23.54 -12.90 -0.05
CA ASN A 291 24.84 -12.44 0.46
C ASN A 291 24.91 -12.26 2.00
N SER A 292 23.96 -12.84 2.74
CA SER A 292 23.82 -12.72 4.22
C SER A 292 23.55 -11.31 4.75
N SER A 293 23.32 -10.32 3.89
CA SER A 293 22.85 -9.00 4.34
C SER A 293 21.33 -9.03 4.57
N SER A 294 20.90 -8.52 5.72
CA SER A 294 19.47 -8.39 6.04
C SER A 294 19.12 -6.91 6.23
N LYS A 295 18.05 -6.46 5.59
CA LYS A 295 17.62 -5.05 5.64
C LYS A 295 16.19 -4.99 6.13
N SER A 296 15.92 -4.13 7.11
CA SER A 296 14.58 -4.01 7.69
C SER A 296 13.98 -2.62 7.56
N PHE A 297 12.67 -2.60 7.30
CA PHE A 297 11.87 -1.41 7.04
C PHE A 297 10.51 -1.54 7.73
N LEU A 298 10.00 -0.43 8.28
CA LEU A 298 8.67 -0.36 8.89
C LEU A 298 7.71 0.26 7.87
N GLU A 299 6.56 -0.37 7.66
CA GLU A 299 5.51 0.14 6.78
C GLU A 299 4.45 0.89 7.58
N TRP A 300 4.11 2.10 7.15
CA TRP A 300 3.15 2.98 7.85
C TRP A 300 1.91 3.31 7.02
N ASN A 301 2.02 3.25 5.69
CA ASN A 301 1.02 3.78 4.78
C ASN A 301 0.21 2.66 4.13
N ASN A 302 0.88 1.71 3.47
CA ASN A 302 0.20 0.65 2.73
C ASN A 302 0.84 -0.73 2.99
N PRO A 303 0.59 -1.33 4.17
CA PRO A 303 1.16 -2.60 4.55
C PRO A 303 0.79 -3.76 3.62
N LYS A 304 -0.40 -3.77 3.00
CA LYS A 304 -0.79 -4.90 2.15
C LYS A 304 -0.14 -4.89 0.76
N ALA A 305 0.18 -3.72 0.21
CA ALA A 305 0.73 -3.61 -1.14
C ALA A 305 2.09 -4.29 -1.29
N ALA A 306 2.97 -4.15 -0.29
CA ALA A 306 4.27 -4.82 -0.28
C ALA A 306 4.12 -6.34 -0.26
N TYR A 307 3.17 -6.85 0.54
CA TYR A 307 2.87 -8.28 0.60
C TYR A 307 2.40 -8.83 -0.76
N GLN A 308 1.51 -8.12 -1.45
CA GLN A 308 0.99 -8.52 -2.76
C GLN A 308 2.08 -8.64 -3.81
N ILE A 309 3.01 -7.68 -3.87
CA ILE A 309 4.16 -7.76 -4.81
C ILE A 309 5.03 -8.97 -4.51
N LEU A 310 5.35 -9.21 -3.23
CA LEU A 310 6.18 -10.35 -2.82
C LEU A 310 5.53 -11.69 -3.18
N ARG A 311 4.21 -11.80 -2.96
CA ARG A 311 3.40 -12.95 -3.38
C ARG A 311 3.43 -13.15 -4.89
N ASN A 312 3.19 -12.10 -5.68
CA ASN A 312 3.16 -12.17 -7.15
C ASN A 312 4.52 -12.56 -7.74
N LYS A 313 5.61 -12.17 -7.08
CA LYS A 313 6.99 -12.56 -7.44
C LYS A 313 7.39 -13.95 -6.93
N ASN A 314 6.46 -14.70 -6.32
CA ASN A 314 6.70 -16.02 -5.72
C ASN A 314 7.89 -16.04 -4.73
N ILE A 315 8.08 -14.95 -3.99
CA ILE A 315 9.10 -14.87 -2.95
C ILE A 315 8.59 -15.58 -1.70
N GLU A 316 9.45 -16.37 -1.06
CA GLU A 316 9.15 -17.00 0.22
C GLU A 316 8.92 -15.94 1.31
N ILE A 317 7.76 -15.99 1.97
CA ILE A 317 7.38 -15.08 3.05
C ILE A 317 7.28 -15.87 4.36
N VAL A 318 8.13 -15.51 5.32
CA VAL A 318 8.14 -16.10 6.67
C VAL A 318 7.41 -15.17 7.61
N THR A 319 6.25 -15.57 8.10
CA THR A 319 5.45 -14.77 9.03
C THR A 319 4.55 -15.64 9.89
N SER A 320 3.98 -15.08 10.96
CA SER A 320 2.99 -15.78 11.79
C SER A 320 1.62 -15.83 11.10
N ASP A 321 0.86 -16.89 11.35
CA ASP A 321 -0.49 -17.08 10.79
C ASP A 321 -1.40 -15.86 10.98
N GLU A 322 -1.34 -15.17 12.13
CA GLU A 322 -2.15 -13.97 12.39
C GLU A 322 -1.85 -12.81 11.43
N ILE A 323 -0.59 -12.63 11.04
CA ILE A 323 -0.17 -11.58 10.09
C ILE A 323 -0.56 -11.99 8.67
N LEU A 324 -0.42 -13.29 8.36
CA LEU A 324 -0.84 -13.84 7.07
C LEU A 324 -2.36 -13.64 6.88
N ASP A 325 -3.17 -14.05 7.86
CA ASP A 325 -4.62 -13.84 7.88
C ASP A 325 -4.98 -12.36 7.72
N CYS A 326 -4.28 -11.47 8.43
CA CYS A 326 -4.47 -10.02 8.33
C CYS A 326 -4.25 -9.49 6.91
N PHE A 327 -3.30 -10.07 6.16
CA PHE A 327 -2.87 -9.59 4.86
C PHE A 327 -3.65 -10.23 3.71
N GLU A 328 -4.19 -11.42 3.90
CA GLU A 328 -5.00 -12.12 2.90
C GLU A 328 -6.49 -11.72 2.93
N GLN A 329 -6.99 -11.22 4.06
CA GLN A 329 -8.34 -10.65 4.16
C GLN A 329 -8.42 -9.22 3.60
N ASN A 330 -9.58 -8.80 3.07
CA ASN A 330 -9.83 -7.44 2.56
C ASN A 330 -10.88 -6.64 3.35
N GLU A 331 -11.43 -7.20 4.42
CA GLU A 331 -12.54 -6.65 5.22
C GLU A 331 -12.09 -5.56 6.20
N LEU A 332 -10.96 -5.75 6.87
CA LEU A 332 -10.48 -4.92 7.97
C LEU A 332 -9.15 -4.25 7.64
N SER A 333 -8.95 -3.04 8.16
CA SER A 333 -7.63 -2.42 8.18
C SER A 333 -6.67 -3.22 9.09
N VAL A 334 -5.36 -3.06 8.89
CA VAL A 334 -4.36 -3.71 9.76
C VAL A 334 -4.56 -3.32 11.22
N TYR A 335 -4.89 -2.05 11.47
CA TYR A 335 -5.20 -1.56 12.80
C TYR A 335 -6.41 -2.28 13.41
N ASP A 336 -7.55 -2.27 12.70
CA ASP A 336 -8.80 -2.84 13.21
C ASP A 336 -8.72 -4.36 13.40
N PHE A 337 -8.00 -5.05 12.51
CA PHE A 337 -7.78 -6.48 12.61
C PHE A 337 -7.04 -6.84 13.90
N PHE A 338 -5.90 -6.20 14.15
CA PHE A 338 -5.11 -6.49 15.35
C PHE A 338 -5.75 -5.95 16.62
N GLU A 339 -6.37 -4.77 16.62
CA GLU A 339 -7.12 -4.33 17.80
C GLU A 339 -8.23 -5.31 18.16
N ASN A 340 -8.98 -5.84 17.19
CA ASN A 340 -9.99 -6.86 17.49
C ASN A 340 -9.38 -8.10 18.16
N ILE A 341 -8.22 -8.57 17.69
CA ILE A 341 -7.52 -9.72 18.29
C ILE A 341 -7.04 -9.41 19.71
N TYR A 342 -6.35 -8.28 19.91
CA TYR A 342 -5.71 -7.95 21.18
C TYR A 342 -6.71 -7.44 22.23
N HIS A 343 -7.81 -6.77 21.83
CA HIS A 343 -8.85 -6.33 22.77
C HIS A 343 -9.91 -7.42 23.07
N LYS A 344 -10.36 -8.23 22.10
CA LYS A 344 -11.43 -9.21 22.35
C LYS A 344 -10.94 -10.50 23.00
N ASN A 345 -9.72 -10.93 22.74
CA ASN A 345 -9.22 -12.24 23.20
C ASN A 345 -8.39 -12.18 24.49
N GLY A 346 -8.32 -11.04 25.17
CA GLY A 346 -7.58 -10.90 26.43
C GLY A 346 -6.07 -11.20 26.32
N LYS A 347 -5.49 -11.19 25.10
CA LYS A 347 -4.04 -11.28 24.92
C LYS A 347 -3.43 -9.99 25.50
N ASN A 348 -2.61 -10.13 26.54
CA ASN A 348 -1.84 -8.99 27.07
C ASN A 348 -0.98 -8.41 25.94
N ARG A 349 -1.08 -7.08 25.79
CA ARG A 349 -0.41 -6.28 24.75
C ARG A 349 1.11 -6.33 24.84
#